data_AF-A0A428GJP3-F1
#
_entry.id   AF-A0A428GJP3-F1
#
_cell.length_a   1.000
_cell.length_b   1.000
_cell.length_c   1.000
_cell.angle_alpha   90.00
_cell.angle_beta   90.00
_cell.angle_gamma   90.00
#
_symmetry.space_group_name_H-M   'P 1'
#
loop_
_entity.id
_entity.type
_entity.pdbx_description
1 polymer ?
#
loop_
_entity_poly.entity_id
_entity_poly.type
_entity_poly.pdbx_seq_one_letter_code
_entity_poly.pdbx_strand_id
1 'polypeptide(L)'
;MPKVELVYRPANQSEKAEAGDYEHLCQIWEGLTPSTAKVWAREMREHPDFSRYIDNPTHKIVFINYEGFRLFVKWKSRNRYRSKKETLGEMLENIKFEERALVKQGGM
;
A
#
# COMPACT_ATOMS: atom_id res chain seq x y z
N MET A 1 -37.46 -20.98 -25.08
CA MET A 1 -36.20 -21.18 -24.33
C MET A 1 -35.59 -19.81 -24.08
N PRO A 2 -35.24 -19.43 -22.83
CA PRO A 2 -34.57 -18.17 -22.59
C PRO A 2 -33.19 -18.20 -23.27
N LYS A 3 -32.87 -17.16 -24.05
CA LYS A 3 -31.53 -16.96 -24.62
C LYS A 3 -30.57 -16.71 -23.46
N VAL A 4 -29.70 -17.67 -23.17
CA VAL A 4 -28.52 -17.43 -22.33
C VAL A 4 -27.52 -16.68 -23.21
N GLU A 5 -27.29 -15.41 -22.90
CA GLU A 5 -26.18 -14.67 -23.50
C GLU A 5 -24.87 -15.25 -22.98
N LEU A 6 -24.13 -15.88 -23.89
CA LEU A 6 -22.78 -16.37 -23.65
C LEU A 6 -21.85 -15.15 -23.60
N VAL A 7 -21.56 -14.68 -22.39
CA VAL A 7 -20.54 -13.64 -22.17
C VAL A 7 -19.16 -14.30 -22.26
N TYR A 8 -18.52 -14.21 -23.42
CA TYR A 8 -17.15 -14.64 -23.60
C TYR A 8 -16.20 -13.71 -22.83
N ARG A 9 -15.53 -14.23 -21.80
CA ARG A 9 -14.39 -13.56 -21.14
C ARG A 9 -13.10 -14.28 -21.55
N PRO A 10 -12.08 -13.57 -22.04
CA PRO A 10 -10.77 -14.17 -22.30
C PRO A 10 -10.21 -14.80 -21.02
N ALA A 11 -9.58 -15.97 -21.11
CA ALA A 11 -8.99 -16.68 -19.96
C ALA A 11 -7.86 -15.88 -19.26
N ASN A 12 -7.41 -14.80 -19.88
CA ASN A 12 -6.19 -14.05 -19.58
C ASN A 12 -6.48 -12.77 -18.80
N GLN A 13 -7.68 -12.58 -18.25
CA GLN A 13 -7.89 -11.55 -17.23
C GLN A 13 -7.27 -12.03 -15.93
N SER A 14 -5.94 -11.96 -15.83
CA SER A 14 -5.32 -11.94 -14.51
C SER A 14 -5.68 -10.59 -13.91
N GLU A 15 -6.65 -10.56 -13.00
CA GLU A 15 -6.82 -9.40 -12.14
C GLU A 15 -5.45 -9.05 -11.57
N LYS A 16 -5.06 -7.78 -11.65
CA LYS A 16 -3.76 -7.35 -11.14
C LYS A 16 -3.74 -7.74 -9.66
N ALA A 17 -2.73 -8.51 -9.25
CA ALA A 17 -2.57 -8.85 -7.85
C ALA A 17 -2.56 -7.54 -7.02
N GLU A 18 -3.29 -7.53 -5.92
CA GLU A 18 -3.37 -6.37 -5.00
C GLU A 18 -2.41 -6.50 -3.82
N ALA A 19 -1.83 -7.69 -3.64
CA ALA A 19 -0.86 -8.01 -2.62
C ALA A 19 0.19 -8.97 -3.16
N GLY A 20 1.36 -8.98 -2.53
CA GLY A 20 2.46 -9.87 -2.88
C GLY A 20 3.40 -10.11 -1.71
N ASP A 21 4.34 -11.02 -1.92
CA ASP A 21 5.43 -11.25 -0.97
C ASP A 21 6.54 -10.20 -1.13
N TYR A 22 7.67 -10.43 -0.44
CA TYR A 22 8.82 -9.52 -0.49
C TYR A 22 9.41 -9.37 -1.89
N GLU A 23 9.44 -10.42 -2.70
CA GLU A 23 10.03 -10.38 -4.04
C GLU A 23 9.16 -9.56 -4.98
N HIS A 24 7.84 -9.74 -4.91
CA HIS A 24 6.89 -8.95 -5.68
C HIS A 24 6.93 -7.47 -5.29
N LEU A 25 7.09 -7.14 -4.00
CA LEU A 25 7.33 -5.75 -3.60
C LEU A 25 8.61 -5.20 -4.25
N CYS A 26 9.71 -5.95 -4.28
CA CYS A 26 10.96 -5.45 -4.86
C CYS A 26 10.88 -5.23 -6.38
N GLN A 27 9.95 -5.91 -7.08
CA GLN A 27 9.69 -5.65 -8.50
C GLN A 27 8.95 -4.32 -8.73
N ILE A 28 8.12 -3.87 -7.78
CA ILE A 28 7.31 -2.65 -7.89
C ILE A 28 8.08 -1.42 -7.37
N TRP A 29 8.82 -1.58 -6.27
CA TRP A 29 9.58 -0.49 -5.65
C TRP A 29 11.07 -0.63 -5.96
N GLU A 30 11.51 -0.05 -7.07
CA GLU A 30 12.92 -0.05 -7.49
C GLU A 30 13.83 0.50 -6.37
N GLY A 31 14.89 -0.25 -6.06
CA GLY A 31 15.81 0.04 -4.96
C GLY A 31 15.41 -0.56 -3.59
N LEU A 32 14.20 -1.11 -3.46
CA LEU A 32 13.83 -1.91 -2.29
C LEU A 32 14.54 -3.27 -2.38
N THR A 33 15.16 -3.69 -1.28
CA THR A 33 15.78 -5.02 -1.16
C THR A 33 14.89 -5.95 -0.34
N PRO A 34 14.97 -7.28 -0.54
CA PRO A 34 14.18 -8.24 0.25
C PRO A 34 14.45 -8.14 1.76
N SER A 35 15.67 -7.77 2.17
CA SER A 35 16.00 -7.57 3.58
C SER A 35 15.30 -6.33 4.15
N THR A 36 15.33 -5.21 3.43
CA THR A 36 14.59 -3.99 3.81
C THR A 36 13.09 -4.24 3.83
N ALA A 37 12.54 -4.94 2.83
CA ALA A 37 11.13 -5.29 2.75
C ALA A 37 10.67 -6.10 3.97
N LYS A 38 11.48 -7.08 4.42
CA LYS A 38 11.20 -7.87 5.65
C LYS A 38 11.16 -7.00 6.90
N VAL A 39 12.11 -6.07 7.04
CA VAL A 39 12.13 -5.12 8.17
C VAL A 39 10.88 -4.26 8.17
N TRP A 40 10.52 -3.68 7.01
CA TRP A 40 9.35 -2.82 6.91
C TRP A 40 8.04 -3.57 7.09
N ALA A 41 7.92 -4.80 6.58
CA ALA A 41 6.76 -5.65 6.85
C ALA A 41 6.64 -6.01 8.34
N ARG A 42 7.74 -6.15 9.06
CA ARG A 42 7.72 -6.30 10.51
C ARG A 42 7.20 -5.03 11.19
N GLU A 43 7.73 -3.87 10.82
CA GLU A 43 7.27 -2.59 11.37
C GLU A 43 5.77 -2.36 11.10
N MET A 44 5.29 -2.68 9.90
CA MET A 44 3.87 -2.59 9.54
C MET A 44 3.01 -3.50 10.42
N ARG A 45 3.42 -4.75 10.69
CA ARG A 45 2.71 -5.67 11.59
C ARG A 45 2.60 -5.14 13.02
N GLU A 46 3.64 -4.49 13.49
CA GLU A 46 3.72 -3.92 14.84
C GLU A 46 2.99 -2.56 14.94
N HIS A 47 2.57 -1.97 13.82
CA HIS A 47 1.93 -0.66 13.79
C HIS A 47 0.39 -0.75 13.82
N PRO A 48 -0.31 0.01 14.70
CA PRO A 48 -1.77 -0.10 14.88
C PRO A 48 -2.57 0.20 13.60
N ASP A 49 -2.11 1.14 12.78
CA ASP A 49 -2.80 1.48 11.53
C ASP A 49 -2.45 0.59 10.34
N PHE A 50 -1.23 0.03 10.30
CA PHE A 50 -0.71 -0.64 9.10
C PHE A 50 -0.75 -2.17 9.18
N SER A 51 -0.97 -2.75 10.35
CA SER A 51 -1.05 -4.20 10.54
C SER A 51 -2.13 -4.85 9.68
N ARG A 52 -3.24 -4.14 9.44
CA ARG A 52 -4.36 -4.55 8.58
C ARG A 52 -4.00 -4.79 7.10
N TYR A 53 -2.83 -4.34 6.66
CA TYR A 53 -2.37 -4.47 5.27
C TYR A 53 -1.39 -5.63 5.08
N ILE A 54 -1.19 -6.45 6.10
CA ILE A 54 -0.32 -7.61 6.06
C ILE A 54 -1.07 -8.84 6.55
N ASP A 55 -1.16 -9.83 5.68
CA ASP A 55 -1.64 -11.16 6.04
C ASP A 55 -0.46 -12.13 6.18
N ASN A 56 -0.43 -12.87 7.29
CA ASN A 56 0.52 -13.97 7.51
C ASN A 56 -0.25 -15.28 7.73
N PRO A 57 -0.73 -15.94 6.66
CA PRO A 57 -1.45 -17.20 6.79
C PRO A 57 -0.61 -18.30 7.45
N THR A 58 0.72 -18.22 7.32
CA THR A 58 1.69 -19.14 7.94
C THR A 58 2.97 -18.42 8.31
N HIS A 59 3.90 -19.11 9.00
CA HIS A 59 5.23 -18.58 9.33
C HIS A 59 6.15 -18.35 8.12
N LYS A 60 5.82 -18.89 6.92
CA LYS A 60 6.64 -18.74 5.70
C LYS A 60 6.01 -17.82 4.65
N ILE A 61 4.71 -17.56 4.74
CA ILE A 61 3.94 -16.85 3.72
C ILE A 61 3.54 -15.48 4.27
N VAL A 62 3.71 -14.46 3.43
CA VAL A 62 3.24 -13.10 3.70
C VAL A 62 2.57 -12.56 2.44
N PHE A 63 1.46 -11.86 2.63
CA PHE A 63 0.85 -11.04 1.60
C PHE A 63 0.80 -9.61 2.10
N ILE A 64 1.46 -8.71 1.38
CA ILE A 64 1.57 -7.30 1.71
C ILE A 64 0.74 -6.55 0.67
N ASN A 65 -0.35 -5.92 1.13
CA ASN A 65 -1.21 -5.12 0.25
C ASN A 65 -0.42 -3.93 -0.31
N TYR A 66 -0.46 -3.76 -1.64
CA TYR A 66 0.36 -2.77 -2.34
C TYR A 66 -0.02 -1.32 -2.00
N GLU A 67 -1.31 -1.03 -1.87
CA GLU A 67 -1.79 0.30 -1.44
C GLU A 67 -1.38 0.57 0.02
N GLY A 68 -1.54 -0.42 0.90
CA GLY A 68 -1.09 -0.36 2.28
C GLY A 68 0.40 -0.08 2.42
N PHE A 69 1.24 -0.76 1.62
CA PHE A 69 2.68 -0.54 1.58
C PHE A 69 3.02 0.86 1.06
N ARG A 70 2.36 1.34 -0.01
CA ARG A 70 2.53 2.70 -0.52
C ARG A 70 2.24 3.75 0.56
N LEU A 71 1.14 3.58 1.30
CA LEU A 71 0.78 4.46 2.41
C LEU A 71 1.80 4.40 3.54
N PHE A 72 2.29 3.21 3.89
CA PHE A 72 3.33 3.02 4.90
C PHE A 72 4.64 3.72 4.52
N VAL A 73 5.09 3.61 3.27
CA VAL A 73 6.31 4.30 2.79
C VAL A 73 6.15 5.81 2.89
N LYS A 74 5.00 6.36 2.48
CA LYS A 74 4.71 7.80 2.61
C LYS A 74 4.70 8.24 4.07
N TRP A 75 4.06 7.46 4.93
CA TRP A 75 4.04 7.69 6.38
C TRP A 75 5.45 7.67 6.99
N LYS A 76 6.27 6.68 6.64
CA LYS A 76 7.64 6.54 7.15
C LYS A 76 8.50 7.74 6.75
N SER A 77 8.34 8.25 5.52
CA SER A 77 9.02 9.46 5.05
C SER A 77 8.59 10.70 5.86
N ARG A 78 7.28 10.93 6.01
CA ARG A 78 6.74 12.09 6.75
C ARG A 78 7.10 12.10 8.24
N ASN A 79 7.22 10.91 8.82
CA ASN A 79 7.45 10.73 10.25
C ASN A 79 8.91 10.47 10.62
N ARG A 80 9.84 10.46 9.65
CA ARG A 80 11.27 10.14 9.86
C ARG A 80 11.91 10.98 10.97
N TYR A 81 11.54 12.26 11.06
CA TYR A 81 12.13 13.23 11.99
C TYR A 81 11.11 13.82 12.97
N ARG A 82 9.92 13.23 13.08
CA ARG A 82 8.89 13.72 13.98
C ARG A 82 9.01 13.03 15.34
N SER A 83 8.99 13.82 16.41
CA SER A 83 8.91 13.31 17.78
C SER A 83 7.57 12.64 18.05
N LYS A 84 6.47 13.29 17.63
CA LYS A 84 5.12 12.72 17.61
C LYS A 84 4.78 12.29 16.18
N LYS A 85 4.65 10.99 15.97
CA LYS A 85 4.27 10.44 14.67
C LYS A 85 2.77 10.67 14.40
N GLU A 86 2.42 11.02 13.17
CA GLU A 86 1.04 11.04 12.69
C GLU A 86 0.45 9.62 12.75
N THR A 87 -0.84 9.50 12.97
CA THR A 87 -1.60 8.28 12.60
C THR A 87 -1.82 8.24 11.08
N LEU A 88 -2.27 7.11 10.54
CA LEU A 88 -2.67 7.03 9.13
C LEU A 88 -3.81 8.02 8.82
N GLY A 89 -4.78 8.15 9.72
CA GLY A 89 -5.89 9.10 9.56
C GLY A 89 -5.41 10.55 9.49
N GLU A 90 -4.60 10.96 10.46
CA GLU A 90 -4.00 12.31 10.50
C GLU A 90 -3.15 12.58 9.25
N MET A 91 -2.34 11.61 8.82
CA MET A 91 -1.53 11.74 7.60
C MET A 91 -2.42 11.99 6.36
N LEU A 92 -3.51 11.23 6.20
CA LEU A 92 -4.40 11.36 5.06
C LEU A 92 -5.14 12.70 5.06
N GLU A 93 -5.57 13.19 6.23
CA GLU A 93 -6.17 14.51 6.37
C GLU A 93 -5.17 15.63 6.02
N ASN A 94 -3.93 15.52 6.51
CA ASN A 94 -2.87 16.48 6.23
C ASN A 94 -2.53 16.52 4.73
N ILE A 95 -2.43 15.37 4.06
CA ILE A 95 -2.22 15.30 2.61
C ILE A 95 -3.35 16.00 1.85
N LYS A 96 -4.62 15.73 2.22
CA LYS A 96 -5.78 16.40 1.59
C LYS A 96 -5.75 17.90 1.79
N PHE A 97 -5.31 18.37 2.95
CA PHE A 97 -5.15 19.79 3.24
C PHE A 97 -4.03 20.42 2.39
N GLU A 98 -2.86 19.78 2.31
CA GLU A 98 -1.72 20.19 1.48
C GLU A 98 -2.12 20.31 0.00
N GLU A 99 -2.81 19.31 -0.55
CA GLU A 99 -3.29 19.31 -1.94
C GLU A 99 -4.27 20.46 -2.23
N ARG A 100 -5.21 20.73 -1.32
CA ARG A 100 -6.14 21.87 -1.45
C ARG A 100 -5.43 23.22 -1.41
N ALA A 101 -4.38 23.34 -0.60
CA ALA A 101 -3.59 24.58 -0.52
C ALA A 101 -2.82 24.83 -1.82
N LEU A 102 -2.24 23.79 -2.43
CA LEU A 102 -1.52 23.88 -3.70
C LEU A 102 -2.44 24.29 -4.86
N VAL A 103 -3.65 23.73 -4.94
CA VAL A 103 -4.64 24.12 -5.98
C VAL A 103 -5.03 25.59 -5.86
N LYS A 104 -5.16 26.13 -4.63
CA LYS A 104 -5.46 27.55 -4.42
C LYS A 104 -4.31 28.48 -4.81
N GLN A 105 -3.06 28.02 -4.75
CA GLN A 105 -1.88 28.81 -5.12
C GLN A 105 -1.58 28.78 -6.63
N GLY A 106 -1.96 27.72 -7.34
CA GLY A 106 -1.78 27.60 -8.80
C GLY A 106 -2.93 28.18 -9.65
N GLY A 107 -3.96 28.74 -9.02
CA GLY A 107 -5.14 29.31 -9.68
C GLY A 107 -5.18 30.85 -9.70
N MET A 108 -4.02 31.51 -9.71
CA MET A 108 -3.87 32.96 -9.96
C MET A 108 -3.19 33.21 -11.30
#